data_AF-A0A511MZ29-F1
#
_entry.id   AF-A0A511MZ29-F1
#
_cell.length_a   1.000
_cell.length_b   1.000
_cell.length_c   1.000
_cell.angle_alpha   90.00
_cell.angle_beta   90.00
_cell.angle_gamma   90.00
#
_symmetry.space_group_name_H-M   'P 1'
#
loop_
_entity.id
_entity.type
_entity.pdbx_description
1 polymer ?
#
loop_
_entity_poly.entity_id
_entity_poly.type
_entity_poly.pdbx_seq_one_letter_code
_entity_poly.pdbx_strand_id
1 'polypeptide(L)'
;MEALYNTHKYFGEFLQIVPLILVVWYALRNKTPFQRIAPILLDINVLLGALVLFINKIPVSVWHPVLMVIALGIGHAVAKKDNKTVVIVAWIINLLLIVGGIILAKRGVGPIINFNA
;
A
#
# COMPACT_ATOMS: atom_id res chain seq x y z
N MET A 1 17.68 -12.81 -5.13
CA MET A 1 16.60 -12.92 -4.13
C MET A 1 16.57 -11.75 -3.16
N GLU A 2 17.73 -11.31 -2.66
CA GLU A 2 17.83 -10.12 -1.79
C GLU A 2 17.45 -8.81 -2.50
N ALA A 3 17.82 -8.66 -3.77
CA ALA A 3 17.45 -7.50 -4.58
C ALA A 3 15.92 -7.30 -4.67
N LEU A 4 15.15 -8.37 -4.93
CA LEU A 4 13.69 -8.30 -5.03
C LEU A 4 13.04 -7.85 -3.71
N TYR A 5 13.52 -8.40 -2.59
CA TYR A 5 13.06 -8.01 -1.25
C TYR A 5 13.38 -6.54 -0.96
N ASN A 6 14.61 -6.10 -1.24
CA ASN A 6 15.02 -4.72 -1.04
C ASN A 6 14.23 -3.76 -1.93
N THR A 7 13.98 -4.11 -3.20
CA THR A 7 13.13 -3.33 -4.10
C THR A 7 11.72 -3.18 -3.55
N HIS A 8 11.07 -4.27 -3.16
CA HIS A 8 9.74 -4.23 -2.54
C HIS A 8 9.72 -3.35 -1.28
N LYS A 9 10.72 -3.50 -0.41
CA LYS A 9 10.82 -2.75 0.84
C LYS A 9 10.98 -1.24 0.58
N TYR A 10 11.96 -0.84 -0.22
CA TYR A 10 12.22 0.57 -0.49
C TYR A 10 11.08 1.23 -1.27
N PHE A 11 10.50 0.51 -2.24
CA PHE A 11 9.35 1.01 -2.98
C PHE A 11 8.11 1.15 -2.09
N GLY A 12 7.87 0.20 -1.17
CA GLY A 12 6.82 0.30 -0.16
C GLY A 12 7.00 1.46 0.82
N GLU A 13 8.24 1.76 1.23
CA GLU A 13 8.54 2.93 2.06
C GLU A 13 8.28 4.24 1.31
N PHE A 14 8.68 4.31 0.03
CA PHE A 14 8.38 5.45 -0.84
C PHE A 14 6.87 5.65 -1.06
N LEU A 15 6.09 4.56 -1.20
CA LEU A 15 4.66 4.63 -1.49
C LEU A 15 3.82 5.32 -0.41
N GLN A 16 4.29 5.41 0.83
CA GLN A 16 3.60 6.17 1.88
C GLN A 16 3.51 7.67 1.57
N ILE A 17 4.47 8.18 0.79
CA ILE A 17 4.52 9.59 0.38
C ILE A 17 3.39 9.89 -0.62
N VAL A 18 2.95 8.91 -1.41
CA VAL A 18 1.96 9.11 -2.47
C VAL A 18 0.57 9.51 -1.91
N PRO A 19 -0.05 8.77 -0.96
CA PRO A 19 -1.27 9.20 -0.30
C PRO A 19 -1.13 10.57 0.39
N LEU A 20 0.03 10.83 1.01
CA LEU A 20 0.28 12.09 1.68
C LEU A 20 0.27 13.27 0.69
N ILE A 21 0.97 13.15 -0.44
CA ILE A 21 0.96 14.14 -1.53
C ILE A 21 -0.46 14.35 -2.03
N LEU A 22 -1.23 13.29 -2.24
CA LEU A 22 -2.61 13.41 -2.72
C LEU A 22 -3.52 14.13 -1.72
N VAL A 23 -3.41 13.84 -0.43
CA VAL A 23 -4.15 14.53 0.62
C VAL A 23 -3.79 16.01 0.68
N VAL A 24 -2.49 16.34 0.71
CA VAL A 24 -2.02 17.74 0.74
C VAL A 24 -2.45 18.48 -0.53
N TRP A 25 -2.31 17.85 -1.69
CA TRP A 25 -2.73 18.45 -2.96
C TRP A 25 -4.23 18.72 -2.97
N TYR A 26 -5.07 17.76 -2.56
CA TYR A 26 -6.52 17.97 -2.46
C TYR A 26 -6.92 18.95 -1.36
N ALA A 27 -6.12 19.13 -0.31
CA ALA A 27 -6.36 20.17 0.67
C ALA A 27 -6.20 21.56 0.03
N LEU A 28 -5.12 21.76 -0.73
CA LEU A 28 -4.73 23.04 -1.34
C LEU A 28 -5.45 23.33 -2.68
N ARG A 29 -5.81 22.29 -3.43
CA ARG A 29 -6.40 22.34 -4.78
C ARG A 29 -7.63 21.43 -4.85
N ASN A 30 -8.45 21.58 -5.90
CA ASN A 30 -9.69 20.80 -6.02
C ASN A 30 -9.60 19.58 -6.97
N LYS A 31 -8.48 19.41 -7.70
CA LYS A 31 -8.29 18.29 -8.65
C LYS A 31 -6.83 17.89 -8.77
N THR A 32 -6.55 16.61 -9.00
CA THR A 32 -5.21 16.12 -9.32
C THR A 32 -5.22 15.01 -10.38
N PRO A 33 -4.34 15.07 -11.40
CA PRO A 33 -4.21 13.98 -12.37
C PRO A 33 -3.59 12.72 -11.73
N PHE A 34 -2.90 12.86 -10.60
CA PHE A 34 -2.12 11.78 -9.98
C PHE A 34 -2.97 10.73 -9.26
N GLN A 35 -4.24 11.02 -8.98
CA GLN A 35 -5.17 10.11 -8.29
C GLN A 35 -5.40 8.80 -9.04
N ARG A 36 -5.23 8.80 -10.37
CA ARG A 36 -5.34 7.60 -11.21
C ARG A 36 -4.06 6.78 -11.25
N ILE A 37 -2.91 7.42 -11.04
CA ILE A 37 -1.59 6.78 -11.13
C ILE A 37 -1.22 6.14 -9.78
N ALA A 38 -1.58 6.79 -8.68
CA ALA A 38 -1.28 6.30 -7.33
C ALA A 38 -1.69 4.84 -7.05
N PRO A 39 -2.92 4.38 -7.36
CA PRO A 39 -3.27 2.97 -7.14
C PRO A 39 -2.46 2.01 -8.02
N ILE A 40 -2.04 2.42 -9.22
CA ILE A 40 -1.18 1.60 -10.10
C ILE A 40 0.20 1.39 -9.46
N LEU A 41 0.76 2.43 -8.83
CA LEU A 41 2.04 2.29 -8.12
C LEU A 41 1.91 1.33 -6.93
N LEU A 42 0.76 1.35 -6.23
CA LEU A 42 0.46 0.40 -5.17
C LEU A 42 0.31 -1.03 -5.73
N ASP A 43 -0.38 -1.22 -6.85
CA ASP A 43 -0.52 -2.53 -7.52
C ASP A 43 0.85 -3.17 -7.78
N ILE A 44 1.79 -2.39 -8.34
CA ILE A 44 3.16 -2.84 -8.62
C ILE A 44 3.84 -3.34 -7.34
N ASN A 45 3.73 -2.59 -6.24
CA ASN A 45 4.39 -2.99 -5.00
C ASN A 45 3.73 -4.20 -4.34
N VAL A 46 2.41 -4.33 -4.43
CA VAL A 46 1.68 -5.52 -3.94
C VAL A 46 2.07 -6.75 -4.75
N LEU A 47 2.21 -6.63 -6.07
CA LEU A 47 2.72 -7.71 -6.92
C LEU A 47 4.15 -8.10 -6.56
N LEU A 48 5.05 -7.12 -6.34
CA LEU A 48 6.41 -7.39 -5.86
C LEU A 48 6.39 -8.09 -4.50
N GLY A 49 5.54 -7.66 -3.57
CA GLY A 49 5.38 -8.29 -2.26
C GLY A 49 4.87 -9.73 -2.36
N ALA A 50 3.92 -10.00 -3.25
CA ALA A 50 3.45 -11.36 -3.53
C ALA A 50 4.58 -12.23 -4.09
N LEU A 51 5.36 -11.72 -5.04
CA LEU A 51 6.53 -12.44 -5.57
C LEU A 51 7.56 -12.74 -4.47
N VAL A 52 7.86 -11.77 -3.60
CA VAL A 52 8.73 -11.99 -2.42
C VAL A 52 8.16 -13.09 -1.52
N LEU A 53 6.86 -13.05 -1.24
CA LEU A 53 6.20 -14.00 -0.37
C LEU A 53 6.30 -15.43 -0.92
N PHE A 54 6.03 -15.64 -2.20
CA PHE A 54 6.04 -16.98 -2.81
C PHE A 54 7.45 -17.50 -3.15
N ILE A 55 8.37 -16.63 -3.57
CA ILE A 55 9.72 -17.03 -3.99
C ILE A 55 10.65 -17.13 -2.79
N ASN A 56 10.71 -16.08 -1.97
CA ASN A 56 11.65 -16.03 -0.84
C ASN A 56 11.07 -16.68 0.43
N LYS A 57 9.77 -16.99 0.46
CA LYS A 57 9.08 -17.65 1.60
C LYS A 57 9.32 -16.94 2.93
N ILE A 58 9.44 -15.62 2.90
CA ILE A 58 9.75 -14.83 4.09
C ILE A 58 8.55 -14.89 5.03
N PRO A 59 8.75 -15.24 6.32
CA PRO A 59 7.67 -15.21 7.29
C PRO A 59 7.17 -13.78 7.46
N VAL A 60 5.89 -13.57 7.16
CA VAL A 60 5.21 -12.28 7.31
C VAL A 60 3.84 -12.50 7.94
N SER A 61 3.40 -11.51 8.71
CA SER A 61 2.03 -11.49 9.24
C SER A 61 1.02 -11.55 8.09
N VAL A 62 0.01 -12.43 8.21
CA VAL A 62 -1.13 -12.54 7.27
C VAL A 62 -1.85 -11.20 7.13
N TRP A 63 -1.84 -10.36 8.17
CA TRP A 63 -2.49 -9.04 8.12
C TRP A 63 -1.79 -8.07 7.18
N HIS A 64 -0.50 -8.22 6.89
CA HIS A 64 0.19 -7.36 5.95
C HIS A 64 -0.44 -7.40 4.54
N PRO A 65 -0.50 -8.56 3.84
CA PRO A 65 -1.11 -8.64 2.51
C PRO A 65 -2.61 -8.32 2.54
N VAL A 66 -3.34 -8.65 3.61
CA VAL A 66 -4.76 -8.30 3.75
C VAL A 66 -4.96 -6.78 3.72
N LEU A 67 -4.19 -6.03 4.53
CA LEU A 67 -4.28 -4.58 4.56
C LEU A 67 -3.87 -3.96 3.22
N MET A 68 -2.86 -4.51 2.54
CA MET A 68 -2.44 -4.04 1.22
C MET A 68 -3.53 -4.22 0.16
N VAL A 69 -4.27 -5.34 0.18
CA VAL A 69 -5.39 -5.57 -0.75
C VAL A 69 -6.54 -4.60 -0.47
N ILE A 70 -6.86 -4.32 0.79
CA ILE A 70 -7.89 -3.32 1.14
C ILE A 70 -7.45 -1.93 0.67
N ALA A 71 -6.19 -1.54 0.90
CA ALA A 71 -5.62 -0.28 0.44
C ALA A 71 -5.71 -0.14 -1.09
N LEU A 72 -5.44 -1.23 -1.81
CA LEU A 72 -5.57 -1.31 -3.27
C LEU A 72 -7.02 -1.07 -3.71
N GLY A 73 -7.97 -1.77 -3.10
CA GLY A 73 -9.40 -1.60 -3.38
C GLY A 73 -9.89 -0.17 -3.16
N ILE A 74 -9.49 0.46 -2.06
CA ILE A 74 -9.83 1.86 -1.76
C ILE A 74 -9.23 2.80 -2.81
N GLY A 75 -7.95 2.61 -3.16
CA GLY A 75 -7.24 3.41 -4.16
C GLY A 75 -7.93 3.39 -5.52
N HIS A 76 -8.33 2.21 -6.00
CA HIS A 76 -9.04 2.07 -7.27
C HIS A 76 -10.48 2.60 -7.21
N ALA A 77 -11.19 2.36 -6.11
CA ALA A 77 -12.56 2.85 -5.92
C ALA A 77 -12.62 4.38 -5.93
N VAL A 78 -11.59 5.02 -5.38
CA VAL A 78 -11.50 6.47 -5.34
C VAL A 78 -10.90 7.05 -6.62
N ALA A 79 -10.13 6.31 -7.42
CA ALA A 79 -9.34 6.82 -8.56
C ALA A 79 -10.06 7.77 -9.55
N LYS A 80 -11.40 7.65 -9.68
CA LYS A 80 -12.24 8.44 -10.59
C LYS A 80 -13.27 9.32 -9.87
N LYS A 81 -13.16 9.50 -8.56
CA LYS A 81 -14.09 10.33 -7.77
C LYS A 81 -13.67 11.79 -7.78
N ASP A 82 -14.65 12.68 -7.96
CA ASP A 82 -14.44 14.14 -7.94
C ASP A 82 -14.77 14.79 -6.60
N ASN A 83 -15.51 14.10 -5.72
CA ASN A 83 -15.88 14.65 -4.41
C ASN A 83 -14.64 14.75 -3.51
N LYS A 84 -14.14 15.98 -3.31
CA LYS A 84 -12.94 16.30 -2.53
C LYS A 84 -12.93 15.63 -1.15
N THR A 85 -14.02 15.68 -0.39
CA THR A 85 -14.09 15.09 0.95
C THR A 85 -13.91 13.57 0.89
N VAL A 86 -14.58 12.92 -0.05
CA VAL A 86 -14.44 11.47 -0.27
C VAL A 86 -13.01 11.11 -0.66
N VAL A 87 -12.37 11.90 -1.54
CA VAL A 87 -10.99 11.66 -1.97
C VAL A 87 -10.01 11.79 -0.80
N ILE A 88 -10.10 12.86 -0.02
CA ILE A 88 -9.23 13.10 1.14
C ILE A 88 -9.38 11.97 2.17
N VAL A 89 -10.62 11.65 2.57
CA VAL A 89 -10.88 10.61 3.57
C VAL A 89 -10.36 9.25 3.09
N ALA A 90 -10.62 8.89 1.84
CA ALA A 90 -10.15 7.63 1.27
C ALA A 90 -8.62 7.55 1.28
N TRP A 91 -7.90 8.61 0.89
CA TRP A 91 -6.43 8.60 0.89
C TRP A 91 -5.82 8.65 2.30
N ILE A 92 -6.48 9.28 3.27
CA ILE A 92 -6.09 9.18 4.68
C ILE A 92 -6.22 7.75 5.17
N ILE A 93 -7.36 7.10 4.94
CA ILE A 93 -7.58 5.68 5.31
C ILE A 93 -6.54 4.80 4.61
N ASN A 94 -6.30 5.03 3.32
CA ASN A 94 -5.30 4.31 2.54
C ASN A 94 -3.89 4.44 3.15
N LEU A 95 -3.48 5.66 3.53
CA LEU A 95 -2.22 5.91 4.21
C LEU A 95 -2.12 5.12 5.52
N LEU A 96 -3.17 5.14 6.34
CA LEU A 96 -3.21 4.39 7.60
C LEU A 96 -3.07 2.88 7.38
N LEU A 97 -3.72 2.33 6.36
CA LEU A 97 -3.62 0.91 6.00
C LEU A 97 -2.20 0.54 5.55
N ILE A 98 -1.57 1.38 4.72
CA ILE A 98 -0.20 1.16 4.23
C ILE A 98 0.79 1.19 5.41
N VAL A 99 0.73 2.24 6.24
CA VAL A 99 1.60 2.39 7.41
C VAL A 99 1.39 1.26 8.40
N GLY A 100 0.13 0.93 8.73
CA GLY A 100 -0.21 -0.17 9.62
C GLY A 100 0.28 -1.52 9.10
N GLY A 101 0.10 -1.79 7.81
CA GLY A 101 0.62 -3.01 7.18
C GLY A 101 2.14 -3.11 7.22
N ILE A 102 2.86 -2.01 6.96
CA ILE A 102 4.34 -1.99 7.04
C ILE A 102 4.81 -2.23 8.48
N ILE A 103 4.15 -1.64 9.48
CA ILE A 103 4.46 -1.88 10.89
C ILE A 103 4.24 -3.35 11.25
N LEU A 104 3.15 -3.96 10.81
CA LEU A 104 2.86 -5.38 11.05
C LEU A 104 3.88 -6.30 10.38
N ALA A 105 4.32 -5.99 9.16
CA ALA A 105 5.38 -6.72 8.49
C ALA A 105 6.71 -6.64 9.26
N LYS A 106 7.06 -5.48 9.80
CA LYS A 106 8.30 -5.28 10.59
C LYS A 106 8.25 -5.96 11.96
N ARG A 107 7.08 -5.97 12.62
CA ARG A 107 6.93 -6.49 13.98
C ARG A 107 6.53 -7.97 14.06
N GLY A 108 6.07 -8.57 12.96
CA GLY A 108 5.64 -9.97 12.92
C GLY A 108 4.43 -10.28 13.80
N VAL A 109 3.51 -9.32 13.98
CA VAL A 109 2.36 -9.47 14.88
C VAL A 109 1.19 -10.20 14.18
N GLY A 110 0.62 -11.20 14.84
CA GLY A 110 -0.53 -11.98 14.34
C GLY A 110 -0.13 -13.31 13.70
N PRO A 111 -1.09 -14.00 13.03
CA PRO A 111 -0.81 -15.26 12.35
C PRO A 111 0.27 -15.05 11.29
N ILE A 112 1.30 -15.89 11.28
CA ILE A 112 2.42 -15.81 10.35
C ILE A 112 2.15 -16.78 9.20
N ILE A 113 2.37 -16.32 7.96
CA ILE A 113 2.40 -17.22 6.80
C ILE A 113 3.67 -18.05 6.91
N ASN A 114 3.52 -19.34 7.21
CA ASN A 114 4.62 -20.29 7.30
C ASN A 114 4.51 -21.31 6.15
N PHE A 115 5.52 -21.33 5.28
CA PHE A 115 5.58 -22.23 4.12
C PHE A 115 6.17 -23.61 4.43
N ASN A 116 6.60 -23.83 5.68
CA ASN A 116 7.20 -25.09 6.15
C ASN A 116 6.29 -25.83 7.14
N ALA A 117 5.02 -25.39 7.29
CA ALA A 117 4.02 -26.05 8.12
C ALA A 117 3.36 -27.22 7.39
#